data_AF-A0A7W8JZW6-F1
#
_entry.id   AF-A0A7W8JZW6-F1
#
_cell.length_a   1.000
_cell.length_b   1.000
_cell.length_c   1.000
_cell.angle_alpha   90.00
_cell.angle_beta   90.00
_cell.angle_gamma   90.00
#
_symmetry.space_group_name_H-M   'P 1'
#
loop_
_entity.id
_entity.type
_entity.pdbx_description
1 polymer ?
#
loop_
_entity_poly.entity_id
_entity_poly.type
_entity_poly.pdbx_seq_one_letter_code
_entity_poly.pdbx_strand_id
1 'polypeptide(L)'
;MHSRSLVFKVTSIWLVVAGLALLFPTLGNQVFDLKLTNWGIASEYGGVLVGIGALYWYFSMDAERYAPTMALIAVGLMLNVIVNLYWWSVGHYTVQSAGFNVVINTLLAGWLWTVKPRSRTKVGESTFS
;
A
#
# COMPACT_ATOMS: atom_id res chain seq x y z
N MET A 1 0.00 3.24 20.99
CA MET A 1 0.74 4.15 20.08
C MET A 1 1.72 3.42 19.16
N HIS A 2 2.42 2.35 19.59
CA HIS A 2 3.37 1.62 18.71
C HIS A 2 2.77 0.94 17.48
N SER A 3 1.50 0.51 17.50
CA SER A 3 0.90 -0.18 16.34
C SER A 3 0.78 0.70 15.10
N ARG A 4 0.62 2.02 15.24
CA ARG A 4 0.44 2.95 14.11
C ARG A 4 1.76 3.24 13.39
N SER A 5 2.80 3.55 14.17
CA SER A 5 4.15 3.72 13.61
C SER A 5 4.63 2.44 12.95
N LEU A 6 4.37 1.28 13.56
CA LEU A 6 4.75 -0.02 13.02
C LEU A 6 4.10 -0.29 11.65
N VAL A 7 2.78 -0.09 11.51
CA VAL A 7 2.11 -0.34 10.22
C VAL A 7 2.62 0.58 9.11
N PHE A 8 2.96 1.84 9.43
CA PHE A 8 3.60 2.74 8.47
C PHE A 8 4.99 2.25 8.04
N LYS A 9 5.81 1.77 8.98
CA LYS A 9 7.15 1.22 8.67
C LYS A 9 7.06 -0.03 7.81
N VAL A 10 6.17 -0.98 8.16
CA VAL A 10 6.03 -2.22 7.39
C VAL A 10 5.51 -1.91 5.98
N THR A 11 4.50 -1.05 5.86
CA THR A 11 3.98 -0.61 4.55
C THR A 11 5.07 0.11 3.75
N SER A 12 5.85 0.97 4.40
CA SER A 12 6.98 1.68 3.78
C SER A 12 8.02 0.71 3.22
N ILE A 13 8.50 -0.25 4.03
CA ILE A 13 9.47 -1.26 3.61
C ILE A 13 8.92 -2.06 2.43
N TRP A 14 7.65 -2.47 2.49
CA TRP A 14 7.01 -3.17 1.39
C TRP A 14 7.04 -2.35 0.10
N LEU A 15 6.60 -1.09 0.14
CA LEU A 15 6.58 -0.22 -1.03
C LEU A 15 7.98 0.05 -1.60
N VAL A 16 8.98 0.23 -0.73
CA VAL A 16 10.37 0.40 -1.17
C VAL A 16 10.89 -0.87 -1.84
N VAL A 17 10.69 -2.04 -1.24
CA VAL A 17 11.15 -3.32 -1.81
C VAL A 17 10.45 -3.61 -3.14
N ALA A 18 9.13 -3.42 -3.22
CA ALA A 18 8.37 -3.57 -4.45
C ALA A 18 8.84 -2.57 -5.52
N GLY A 19 9.06 -1.31 -5.14
CA GLY A 19 9.55 -0.27 -6.02
C GLY A 19 10.94 -0.58 -6.58
N LEU A 20 11.88 -0.97 -5.71
CA LEU A 20 13.22 -1.40 -6.11
C LEU A 20 13.19 -2.61 -7.05
N ALA A 21 12.32 -3.60 -6.79
CA ALA A 21 12.16 -4.74 -7.69
C ALA A 21 11.65 -4.34 -9.08
N LEU A 22 10.77 -3.33 -9.17
CA LEU A 22 10.25 -2.82 -10.45
C LEU A 22 11.23 -1.89 -11.19
N LEU A 23 12.20 -1.28 -10.50
CA LEU A 23 13.26 -0.50 -11.13
C LEU A 23 14.22 -1.36 -11.96
N PHE A 24 14.38 -2.65 -11.59
CA PHE A 24 15.32 -3.55 -12.25
C PHE A 24 14.60 -4.76 -12.88
N PRO A 25 14.58 -4.88 -14.23
CA PRO A 25 13.88 -5.96 -14.94
C PRO A 25 14.18 -7.38 -14.42
N THR A 26 15.45 -7.64 -14.11
CA THR A 26 15.90 -8.94 -13.61
C THR A 26 15.24 -9.28 -12.27
N LEU A 27 15.17 -8.33 -11.34
CA LEU A 27 14.56 -8.54 -10.03
C LEU A 27 13.04 -8.66 -10.14
N GLY A 28 12.41 -7.77 -10.91
CA GLY A 28 10.96 -7.79 -11.12
C GLY A 28 10.48 -9.11 -11.72
N ASN A 29 11.23 -9.70 -12.66
CA ASN A 29 10.90 -11.02 -13.21
C ASN A 29 11.12 -12.16 -12.20
N GLN A 30 12.17 -12.10 -11.39
CA GLN A 30 12.42 -13.15 -10.39
C GLN A 30 11.41 -13.15 -9.25
N VAL A 31 11.05 -11.96 -8.76
CA VAL A 31 10.16 -11.80 -7.61
C VAL A 31 8.70 -11.96 -8.03
N PHE A 32 8.31 -11.30 -9.12
CA PHE A 32 6.92 -11.17 -9.52
C PHE A 32 6.57 -11.88 -10.83
N ASP A 33 7.50 -12.50 -11.56
CA ASP A 33 7.22 -13.18 -12.84
C ASP A 33 6.42 -12.33 -13.86
N LEU A 34 6.69 -11.02 -13.90
CA LEU A 34 5.84 -10.07 -14.63
C LEU A 34 6.00 -10.11 -16.16
N LYS A 35 7.10 -10.67 -16.69
CA LYS A 35 7.42 -10.81 -18.13
C LYS A 35 6.97 -9.61 -18.98
N LEU A 36 7.24 -8.40 -18.48
CA LEU A 36 6.72 -7.18 -19.09
C LEU A 36 7.42 -6.88 -20.42
N THR A 37 6.65 -6.39 -21.38
CA THR A 37 7.15 -5.92 -22.68
C THR A 37 7.69 -4.50 -22.61
N ASN A 38 7.18 -3.67 -21.70
CA ASN A 38 7.64 -2.30 -21.49
C ASN A 38 8.10 -2.07 -20.05
N TRP A 39 9.41 -2.18 -19.84
CA TRP A 39 10.04 -1.95 -18.53
C TRP A 39 10.17 -0.47 -18.16
N GLY A 40 10.13 0.46 -19.12
CA GLY A 40 10.17 1.89 -18.82
C GLY A 40 9.01 2.30 -17.92
N ILE A 41 7.79 1.87 -18.28
CA ILE A 41 6.58 2.11 -17.47
C ILE A 41 6.70 1.44 -16.10
N ALA A 42 7.18 0.19 -16.04
CA ALA A 42 7.36 -0.53 -14.78
C ALA A 42 8.34 0.20 -13.84
N SER A 43 9.43 0.73 -14.37
CA SER A 43 10.42 1.50 -13.61
C SER A 43 9.87 2.85 -13.15
N GLU A 44 9.03 3.53 -13.93
CA GLU A 44 8.32 4.74 -13.48
C GLU A 44 7.43 4.44 -12.27
N TYR A 45 6.61 3.39 -12.34
CA TYR A 45 5.84 2.91 -11.18
C TYR A 45 6.75 2.54 -10.01
N GLY A 46 7.88 1.89 -10.28
CA GLY A 46 8.88 1.55 -9.27
C GLY A 46 9.40 2.78 -8.52
N GLY A 47 9.75 3.84 -9.24
CA GLY A 47 10.18 5.12 -8.66
C GLY A 47 9.10 5.77 -7.79
N VAL A 48 7.85 5.76 -8.25
CA VAL A 48 6.70 6.25 -7.46
C VAL A 48 6.54 5.46 -6.17
N LEU A 49 6.64 4.13 -6.21
CA LEU A 49 6.54 3.29 -5.01
C LEU A 49 7.67 3.56 -4.02
N VAL A 50 8.91 3.77 -4.49
CA VAL A 50 10.03 4.16 -3.62
C VAL A 50 9.75 5.51 -2.96
N GLY A 51 9.28 6.51 -3.71
CA GLY A 51 8.93 7.83 -3.18
C GLY A 51 7.82 7.79 -2.13
N ILE A 52 6.73 7.05 -2.40
CA ILE A 52 5.64 6.85 -1.43
C ILE A 52 6.14 6.06 -0.21
N GLY A 53 7.00 5.05 -0.42
CA GLY A 53 7.63 4.29 0.65
C GLY A 53 8.43 5.20 1.59
N ALA A 54 9.26 6.11 1.06
CA ALA A 54 9.98 7.11 1.85
C ALA A 54 9.03 8.05 2.61
N LEU A 55 7.93 8.48 1.97
CA LEU A 55 6.90 9.29 2.63
C LEU A 55 6.25 8.56 3.81
N TYR A 56 5.96 7.27 3.68
CA TYR A 56 5.37 6.49 4.77
C TYR A 56 6.37 6.23 5.90
N TRP A 57 7.67 6.11 5.56
CA TRP A 57 8.72 6.08 6.58
C TRP A 57 8.70 7.36 7.40
N TYR A 58 8.59 8.52 6.74
CA TYR A 58 8.44 9.80 7.41
C TYR A 58 7.17 9.87 8.27
N PHE A 59 6.03 9.40 7.78
CA PHE A 59 4.80 9.33 8.58
C PHE A 59 4.94 8.47 9.84
N SER A 60 5.79 7.45 9.80
CA SER A 60 6.05 6.59 10.96
C SER A 60 6.75 7.31 12.11
N MET A 61 7.45 8.43 11.83
CA MET A 61 8.14 9.25 12.84
C MET A 61 7.15 10.06 13.69
N ASP A 62 5.98 10.39 13.14
CA ASP A 62 4.89 11.08 13.83
C ASP A 62 3.53 10.45 13.45
N ALA A 63 3.35 9.19 13.84
CA ALA A 63 2.23 8.38 13.37
C ALA A 63 0.85 8.89 13.84
N GLU A 64 0.81 9.71 14.90
CA GLU A 64 -0.44 10.30 15.39
C GLU A 64 -0.89 11.47 14.50
N ARG A 65 0.03 12.34 14.08
CA ARG A 65 -0.26 13.43 13.13
C ARG A 65 -0.80 12.91 11.81
N TYR A 66 -0.26 11.79 11.33
CA TYR A 66 -0.65 11.18 10.05
C TYR A 66 -1.72 10.10 10.17
N ALA A 67 -2.21 9.79 11.37
CA ALA A 67 -3.25 8.78 11.57
C ALA A 67 -4.50 8.95 10.67
N PRO A 68 -4.99 10.18 10.36
CA PRO A 68 -6.14 10.36 9.49
C PRO A 68 -5.94 9.85 8.05
N THR A 69 -4.71 9.76 7.55
CA THR A 69 -4.44 9.29 6.18
C THR A 69 -4.53 7.78 6.03
N MET A 70 -4.50 7.02 7.14
CA MET A 70 -4.48 5.55 7.12
C MET A 70 -5.67 4.93 6.38
N ALA A 71 -6.85 5.53 6.49
CA ALA A 71 -8.04 5.06 5.78
C ALA A 71 -7.87 5.18 4.26
N LEU A 72 -7.34 6.32 3.80
CA LEU A 72 -7.08 6.56 2.39
C LEU A 72 -6.01 5.60 1.84
N ILE A 73 -4.95 5.37 2.63
CA ILE A 73 -3.89 4.43 2.26
C ILE A 73 -4.44 3.00 2.15
N ALA A 74 -5.26 2.57 3.10
CA ALA A 74 -5.93 1.27 3.05
C ALA A 74 -6.78 1.11 1.78
N VAL A 75 -7.55 2.15 1.41
CA VAL A 75 -8.33 2.16 0.17
C VAL A 75 -7.42 2.07 -1.07
N GLY A 76 -6.30 2.80 -1.10
CA GLY A 76 -5.33 2.73 -2.18
C GLY A 76 -4.72 1.33 -2.35
N LEU A 77 -4.38 0.67 -1.24
CA LEU A 77 -3.90 -0.72 -1.26
C LEU A 77 -4.98 -1.69 -1.76
N MET A 78 -6.25 -1.51 -1.36
CA MET A 78 -7.36 -2.33 -1.86
C MET A 78 -7.65 -2.09 -3.34
N LEU A 79 -7.48 -0.87 -3.83
CA LEU A 79 -7.57 -0.60 -5.27
C LEU A 79 -6.48 -1.36 -6.03
N ASN A 80 -5.25 -1.40 -5.50
CA ASN A 80 -4.16 -2.20 -6.07
C ASN A 80 -4.52 -3.71 -6.09
N VAL A 81 -5.14 -4.24 -5.03
CA VAL A 81 -5.67 -5.60 -5.00
C VAL A 81 -6.66 -5.85 -6.14
N ILE A 82 -7.65 -4.96 -6.33
CA ILE A 82 -8.66 -5.09 -7.39
C ILE A 82 -7.99 -5.10 -8.78
N VAL A 83 -7.03 -4.21 -9.00
CA VAL A 83 -6.29 -4.14 -10.27
C VAL A 83 -5.51 -5.44 -10.54
N ASN A 84 -4.84 -6.01 -9.53
CA ASN A 84 -4.11 -7.27 -9.69
C ASN A 84 -5.04 -8.44 -9.98
N LEU A 85 -6.18 -8.51 -9.29
CA LEU A 85 -7.18 -9.54 -9.54
C LEU A 85 -7.79 -9.43 -10.95
N TYR A 86 -8.00 -8.20 -11.44
CA TYR A 86 -8.43 -7.96 -12.82
C TYR A 86 -7.38 -8.47 -13.82
N TRP A 87 -6.12 -8.04 -13.72
CA TRP A 87 -5.08 -8.46 -14.66
C TRP A 87 -4.78 -9.96 -14.61
N TRP A 88 -4.98 -10.59 -13.44
CA TRP A 88 -4.96 -12.03 -13.30
C TRP A 88 -6.13 -12.71 -14.01
N SER A 89 -7.36 -12.20 -13.84
CA SER A 89 -8.55 -12.80 -14.44
C SER A 89 -8.57 -12.72 -15.96
N VAL A 90 -7.94 -11.69 -16.55
CA VAL A 90 -7.77 -11.57 -18.02
C VAL A 90 -6.49 -12.24 -18.53
N GLY A 91 -5.76 -12.98 -17.69
CA GLY A 91 -4.63 -13.83 -18.09
C GLY A 91 -3.30 -13.11 -18.33
N HIS A 92 -3.17 -11.85 -17.95
CA HIS A 92 -1.92 -11.10 -18.05
C HIS A 92 -0.96 -11.38 -16.89
N TYR A 93 -1.49 -11.73 -15.73
CA TYR A 93 -0.72 -12.05 -14.52
C TYR A 93 -0.79 -13.55 -14.22
N THR A 94 0.31 -14.09 -13.68
CA THR A 94 0.34 -15.46 -13.14
C THR A 94 -0.18 -15.45 -11.71
N VAL A 95 -0.47 -16.62 -11.15
CA VAL A 95 -0.81 -16.74 -9.72
C VAL A 95 0.34 -16.23 -8.84
N GLN A 96 1.59 -16.41 -9.27
CA GLN A 96 2.76 -15.89 -8.56
C GLN A 96 2.76 -14.35 -8.55
N SER A 97 2.54 -13.73 -9.72
CA SER A 97 2.58 -12.27 -9.87
C SER A 97 1.44 -11.58 -9.13
N ALA A 98 0.23 -12.14 -9.20
CA ALA A 98 -0.96 -11.56 -8.57
C ALA A 98 -1.09 -11.96 -7.09
N GLY A 99 -0.90 -13.23 -6.76
CA GLY A 99 -1.24 -13.80 -5.47
C GLY A 99 -0.46 -13.17 -4.32
N PHE A 100 0.86 -13.06 -4.46
CA PHE A 100 1.69 -12.44 -3.42
C PHE A 100 1.31 -10.98 -3.18
N ASN A 101 1.17 -10.21 -4.25
CA ASN A 101 0.83 -8.79 -4.19
C ASN A 101 -0.59 -8.56 -3.62
N VAL A 102 -1.55 -9.41 -3.97
CA VAL A 102 -2.90 -9.39 -3.41
C VAL A 102 -2.87 -9.63 -1.90
N VAL A 103 -2.22 -10.72 -1.46
CA VAL A 103 -2.18 -11.10 -0.04
C VAL A 103 -1.57 -9.98 0.80
N ILE A 104 -0.39 -9.47 0.42
CA ILE A 104 0.30 -8.46 1.25
C ILE A 104 -0.47 -7.13 1.30
N ASN A 105 -1.02 -6.66 0.17
CA ASN A 105 -1.79 -5.41 0.16
C ASN A 105 -3.10 -5.55 0.92
N THR A 106 -3.78 -6.69 0.86
CA THR A 106 -4.99 -6.95 1.67
C THR A 106 -4.66 -6.94 3.17
N LEU A 107 -3.58 -7.61 3.58
CA LEU A 107 -3.17 -7.64 4.99
C LEU A 107 -2.80 -6.24 5.51
N LEU A 108 -2.02 -5.48 4.75
CA LEU A 108 -1.63 -4.12 5.12
C LEU A 108 -2.82 -3.16 5.13
N ALA A 109 -3.72 -3.25 4.15
CA ALA A 109 -4.95 -2.47 4.13
C ALA A 109 -5.82 -2.77 5.35
N GLY A 110 -6.01 -4.05 5.67
CA GLY A 110 -6.74 -4.49 6.86
C GLY A 110 -6.10 -3.96 8.14
N TRP A 111 -4.76 -4.02 8.26
CA TRP A 111 -4.07 -3.50 9.42
C TRP A 111 -4.24 -1.98 9.56
N LEU A 112 -3.99 -1.21 8.50
CA LEU A 112 -4.24 0.24 8.48
C LEU A 112 -5.69 0.57 8.85
N TRP A 113 -6.65 -0.21 8.37
CA TRP A 113 -8.06 -0.03 8.67
C TRP A 113 -8.40 -0.26 10.15
N THR A 114 -7.74 -1.19 10.82
CA THR A 114 -7.97 -1.48 12.25
C THR A 114 -7.36 -0.42 13.15
N VAL A 115 -6.23 0.19 12.76
CA VAL A 115 -5.53 1.19 13.59
C VAL A 115 -5.91 2.64 13.28
N LYS A 116 -6.65 2.90 12.19
CA LYS A 116 -7.12 4.24 11.83
C LYS A 116 -7.91 4.89 12.98
N PRO A 117 -7.85 6.23 13.11
CA PRO A 117 -8.65 6.93 14.11
C PRO A 117 -10.14 6.72 13.81
N ARG A 118 -10.90 6.32 14.83
CA ARG A 118 -12.36 6.30 14.75
C ARG A 118 -12.82 7.75 14.86
N SER A 119 -13.57 8.25 13.88
CA SER A 119 -14.21 9.56 13.98
C SER A 119 -15.00 9.61 15.28
N ARG A 120 -14.63 10.51 16.20
CA ARG A 120 -15.53 10.88 17.29
C ARG A 120 -16.66 11.68 16.64
N THR A 121 -17.77 11.01 16.37
CA THR A 121 -19.04 11.71 16.16
C THR A 121 -19.26 12.54 17.41
N LYS A 122 -19.15 13.88 17.32
CA LYS A 122 -19.63 14.76 18.38
C LYS A 122 -21.15 14.58 18.41
N VAL A 123 -21.63 13.70 19.29
CA VAL A 123 -23.05 13.58 19.63
C VAL A 123 -23.38 14.79 20.50
N GLY A 124 -24.21 15.68 19.96
CA GLY A 124 -25.13 16.57 20.67
C GLY A 124 -24.57 17.45 21.79
N GLU A 125 -24.31 18.73 21.49
CA GLU A 125 -24.65 19.81 22.42
C GLU A 125 -25.94 20.45 21.90
N SER A 126 -27.06 19.77 22.18
CA SER A 126 -28.39 20.35 22.13
C SER A 126 -28.71 20.91 23.52
N THR A 127 -28.25 22.11 23.83
CA THR A 127 -28.79 22.89 24.96
C THR A 127 -28.44 24.36 24.77
N PHE A 128 -29.33 25.08 24.09
CA PHE A 128 -29.65 26.47 24.42
C PHE A 128 -31.16 26.63 24.17
N SER A 129 -31.92 26.32 25.21
CA SER A 129 -33.28 26.81 25.44
C SER A 129 -33.21 27.94 26.46
#